data_AF-A0FJV5-F1
#
_entry.id   AF-A0FJV5-F1
#
_cell.length_a   1.000
_cell.length_b   1.000
_cell.length_c   1.000
_cell.angle_alpha   90.00
_cell.angle_beta   90.00
_cell.angle_gamma   90.00
#
_symmetry.space_group_name_H-M   'P 1'
#
loop_
_entity.id
_entity.type
_entity.pdbx_description
1 polymer ?
#
loop_
_entity_poly.entity_id
_entity_poly.type
_entity_poly.pdbx_seq_one_letter_code
_entity_poly.pdbx_strand_id
1 'polypeptide(L)'
;CTSILVGKKASYDGSTMIARTEDSQSGDFTPKQFIVVNPEDQPRHYKSVLSSFEIDLPDNPMRYTSVPDALRKDGIWGEAGINEANVAMSETETITTNARVLGADPLVESGVGEEDMLTLVLPYVRTAREGAKRLGAILEEYGTYESNGVAISDVDEIWWLETVGGHHWIARRVPDDAYV
;
A
#
# COMPACT_ATOMS: atom_id res chain seq x y z
N CYS A 1 3.39 9.07 10.04
CA CYS A 1 2.33 8.06 10.17
C CYS A 1 2.56 7.25 11.44
N THR A 2 1.56 6.50 11.89
CA THR A 2 1.72 5.46 12.91
C THR A 2 0.73 4.35 12.63
N SER A 3 1.23 3.12 12.50
CA SER A 3 0.44 1.93 12.20
C SER A 3 0.25 1.01 13.41
N ILE A 4 -0.90 0.35 13.53
CA ILE A 4 -1.20 -0.72 14.49
C ILE A 4 -1.82 -1.90 13.75
N LEU A 5 -1.31 -3.10 14.01
CA LEU A 5 -1.78 -4.37 13.44
C LEU A 5 -2.23 -5.29 14.57
N VAL A 6 -3.42 -5.89 14.49
CA VAL A 6 -3.96 -6.77 15.54
C VAL A 6 -4.43 -8.09 14.92
N GLY A 7 -3.75 -9.18 15.26
CA GLY A 7 -4.11 -10.52 14.81
C GLY A 7 -5.47 -10.97 15.34
N LYS A 8 -6.11 -11.91 14.63
CA LYS A 8 -7.48 -12.37 14.92
C LYS A 8 -7.70 -13.04 16.29
N LYS A 9 -6.65 -13.53 16.95
CA LYS A 9 -6.71 -14.06 18.32
C LYS A 9 -6.25 -13.05 19.37
N ALA A 10 -5.68 -11.92 18.95
CA ALA A 10 -5.38 -10.78 19.80
C ALA A 10 -6.56 -9.81 19.90
N SER A 11 -7.43 -9.76 18.88
CA SER A 11 -8.64 -8.96 18.89
C SER A 11 -9.72 -9.55 19.80
N TYR A 12 -10.64 -8.68 20.25
CA TYR A 12 -11.74 -9.07 21.14
C TYR A 12 -12.79 -9.94 20.44
N ASP A 13 -13.06 -9.68 19.16
CA ASP A 13 -14.17 -10.26 18.39
C ASP A 13 -13.75 -11.27 17.33
N GLY A 14 -12.46 -11.59 17.23
CA GLY A 14 -11.95 -12.50 16.21
C GLY A 14 -11.61 -11.84 14.87
N SER A 15 -11.76 -10.52 14.75
CA SER A 15 -11.40 -9.78 13.52
C SER A 15 -9.90 -9.55 13.40
N THR A 16 -9.41 -9.48 12.16
CA THR A 16 -8.10 -8.90 11.84
C THR A 16 -8.25 -7.38 11.73
N MET A 17 -7.35 -6.61 12.34
CA MET A 17 -7.37 -5.15 12.24
C MET A 17 -6.03 -4.61 11.76
N ILE A 18 -6.08 -3.72 10.77
CA ILE A 18 -4.96 -2.86 10.37
C ILE A 18 -5.46 -1.42 10.45
N ALA A 19 -4.67 -0.56 11.09
CA ALA A 19 -5.00 0.86 11.25
C ALA A 19 -3.75 1.69 11.09
N ARG A 20 -3.89 2.91 10.55
CA ARG A 20 -2.80 3.86 10.37
C ARG A 20 -3.31 5.29 10.57
N THR A 21 -2.54 6.13 11.24
CA THR A 21 -2.68 7.58 11.11
C THR A 21 -1.93 8.01 9.85
N GLU A 22 -2.67 8.55 8.88
CA GLU A 22 -2.07 9.28 7.76
C GLU A 22 -1.79 10.70 8.24
N ASP A 23 -0.50 11.06 8.25
CA ASP A 23 -0.05 12.36 8.75
C ASP A 23 0.45 13.19 7.57
N SER A 24 0.00 14.44 7.47
CA SER A 24 0.53 15.40 6.49
C SER A 24 1.81 16.07 6.98
N GLN A 25 2.55 16.68 6.05
CA GLN A 25 3.74 17.47 6.38
C GLN A 25 3.41 18.59 7.39
N SER A 26 4.32 18.83 8.34
CA SER A 26 4.15 19.86 9.35
C SER A 26 3.81 21.23 8.74
N GLY A 27 2.63 21.76 9.06
CA GLY A 27 2.16 23.06 8.60
C GLY A 27 1.35 23.02 7.30
N ASP A 28 1.18 21.85 6.70
CA ASP A 28 0.22 21.62 5.62
C ASP A 28 -1.04 20.93 6.16
N PHE A 29 -2.15 21.09 5.45
CA PHE A 29 -3.39 20.36 5.72
C PHE A 29 -3.85 19.73 4.40
N THR A 30 -3.87 18.40 4.37
CA THR A 30 -4.29 17.63 3.19
C THR A 30 -5.74 17.20 3.36
N PRO A 31 -6.72 17.85 2.70
CA PRO A 31 -8.10 17.38 2.75
C PRO A 31 -8.24 16.04 2.05
N LYS A 32 -8.83 15.05 2.72
CA LYS A 32 -9.10 13.71 2.17
C LYS A 32 -10.57 13.53 1.78
N GLN A 33 -10.83 12.60 0.89
CA GLN A 33 -12.17 12.09 0.57
C GLN A 33 -12.33 10.66 1.07
N PHE A 34 -13.56 10.17 1.12
CA PHE A 34 -13.84 8.74 1.23
C PHE A 34 -14.70 8.33 0.05
N ILE A 35 -14.17 7.47 -0.81
CA ILE A 35 -14.81 7.10 -2.06
C ILE A 35 -14.88 5.58 -2.24
N VAL A 36 -15.77 5.16 -3.13
CA VAL A 36 -15.79 3.82 -3.71
C VAL A 36 -15.32 3.97 -5.16
N VAL A 37 -14.32 3.20 -5.55
CA VAL A 37 -13.84 3.10 -6.93
C VAL A 37 -14.49 1.87 -7.55
N ASN A 38 -15.35 2.07 -8.54
CA ASN A 38 -15.96 0.97 -9.27
C ASN A 38 -15.02 0.46 -10.38
N PRO A 39 -15.17 -0.78 -10.86
CA PRO A 39 -14.31 -1.34 -11.91
C PRO A 39 -14.22 -0.49 -13.19
N GLU A 40 -15.29 0.23 -13.52
CA GLU A 40 -15.39 1.18 -14.64
C GLU A 40 -14.62 2.50 -14.41
N ASP A 41 -14.39 2.87 -13.16
CA ASP A 41 -13.67 4.09 -12.78
C ASP A 41 -12.16 3.85 -12.64
N GLN A 42 -11.74 2.59 -12.56
CA GLN A 42 -10.34 2.20 -12.39
C GLN A 42 -9.54 2.40 -13.70
N PRO A 43 -8.35 3.05 -13.67
CA PRO A 43 -7.52 3.18 -14.86
C PRO A 43 -7.05 1.82 -15.40
N ARG A 44 -7.02 1.70 -16.74
CA ARG A 44 -6.38 0.56 -17.44
C ARG A 44 -4.96 0.87 -17.88
N HIS A 45 -4.65 2.15 -18.06
CA HIS A 45 -3.29 2.65 -18.17
C HIS A 45 -3.09 3.63 -17.02
N TYR A 46 -2.20 3.29 -16.11
CA TYR A 46 -1.89 4.09 -14.93
C TYR A 46 -0.60 4.85 -15.15
N LYS A 47 -0.55 6.09 -14.67
CA LYS A 47 0.62 6.96 -14.70
C LYS A 47 0.69 7.77 -13.41
N SER A 48 1.83 7.69 -12.74
CA SER A 48 2.13 8.46 -11.53
C SER A 48 2.22 9.96 -11.83
N VAL A 49 2.05 10.80 -10.81
CA VAL A 49 2.20 12.25 -10.94
C VAL A 49 3.60 12.70 -10.51
N LEU A 50 4.16 12.09 -9.47
CA LEU A 50 5.43 12.46 -8.85
C LEU A 50 6.64 11.82 -9.53
N SER A 51 6.47 10.63 -10.11
CA SER A 51 7.50 9.94 -10.86
C SER A 51 7.14 9.80 -12.35
N SER A 52 8.07 9.27 -13.14
CA SER A 52 7.80 8.92 -14.54
C SER A 52 7.20 7.52 -14.73
N PHE A 53 6.78 6.85 -13.65
CA PHE A 53 6.22 5.50 -13.69
C PHE A 53 4.90 5.47 -14.46
N GLU A 54 4.74 4.43 -15.28
CA GLU A 54 3.48 4.10 -15.94
C GLU A 54 3.39 2.59 -16.19
N ILE A 55 2.16 2.05 -16.17
CA ILE A 55 1.89 0.62 -16.34
C ILE A 55 0.50 0.38 -16.92
N ASP A 56 0.37 -0.63 -17.79
CA ASP A 56 -0.92 -1.17 -18.19
C ASP A 56 -1.44 -2.14 -17.12
N LEU A 57 -2.62 -1.87 -16.59
CA LEU A 57 -3.26 -2.63 -15.53
C LEU A 57 -4.19 -3.72 -16.08
N PRO A 58 -4.38 -4.84 -15.35
CA PRO A 58 -5.32 -5.89 -15.74
C PRO A 58 -6.74 -5.36 -15.96
N ASP A 59 -7.45 -5.92 -16.94
CA ASP A 59 -8.80 -5.45 -17.34
C ASP A 59 -9.94 -5.89 -16.40
N ASN A 60 -9.60 -6.54 -15.28
CA ASN A 60 -10.54 -7.13 -14.33
C ASN A 60 -10.36 -6.60 -12.88
N PRO A 61 -10.33 -5.27 -12.64
CA PRO A 61 -10.23 -4.75 -11.28
C PRO A 61 -11.50 -5.02 -10.49
N MET A 62 -11.33 -5.32 -9.22
CA MET A 62 -12.41 -5.40 -8.24
C MET A 62 -12.80 -4.01 -7.74
N ARG A 63 -14.05 -3.85 -7.31
CA ARG A 63 -14.48 -2.64 -6.60
C ARG A 63 -13.76 -2.54 -5.26
N TYR A 64 -13.37 -1.34 -4.86
CA TYR A 64 -12.73 -1.09 -3.56
C TYR A 64 -13.05 0.30 -2.99
N THR A 65 -12.93 0.45 -1.67
CA THR A 65 -12.95 1.78 -1.03
C THR A 65 -11.55 2.40 -1.07
N SER A 66 -11.47 3.73 -1.04
CA SER A 66 -10.19 4.46 -0.94
C SER A 66 -10.39 5.76 -0.17
N VAL A 67 -9.33 6.28 0.45
CA VAL A 67 -9.33 7.59 1.13
C VAL A 67 -8.37 8.60 0.48
N PRO A 68 -8.62 9.00 -0.78
CA PRO A 68 -7.67 9.76 -1.55
C PRO A 68 -7.57 11.22 -1.15
N ASP A 69 -6.49 11.86 -1.58
CA ASP A 69 -6.37 13.31 -1.59
C ASP A 69 -7.53 13.96 -2.35
N ALA A 70 -8.21 14.92 -1.71
CA ALA A 70 -9.35 15.61 -2.31
C ALA A 70 -8.93 16.53 -3.47
N LEU A 71 -7.72 17.07 -3.41
CA LEU A 71 -7.20 18.02 -4.41
C LEU A 71 -6.43 17.35 -5.55
N ARG A 72 -5.89 16.15 -5.32
CA ARG A 72 -5.12 15.36 -6.30
C ARG A 72 -4.00 16.14 -7.01
N LYS A 73 -3.37 17.09 -6.31
CA LYS A 73 -2.27 17.90 -6.84
C LYS A 73 -0.99 17.08 -7.08
N ASP A 74 -0.78 16.08 -6.23
CA ASP A 74 0.44 15.27 -6.15
C ASP A 74 0.17 13.80 -6.47
N GLY A 75 -0.96 13.46 -7.10
CA GLY A 75 -1.34 12.07 -7.38
C GLY A 75 -2.71 11.66 -6.83
N ILE A 76 -2.97 10.35 -6.87
CA ILE A 76 -4.19 9.77 -6.29
C ILE A 76 -4.09 9.69 -4.76
N TRP A 77 -2.95 9.20 -4.25
CA TRP A 77 -2.72 8.96 -2.82
C TRP A 77 -3.84 8.13 -2.22
N GLY A 78 -3.97 6.86 -2.64
CA GLY A 78 -5.14 6.04 -2.30
C GLY A 78 -5.29 5.70 -0.82
N GLU A 79 -4.16 5.66 -0.11
CA GLU A 79 -3.95 5.50 1.34
C GLU A 79 -4.42 4.18 1.96
N ALA A 80 -5.72 3.92 1.91
CA ALA A 80 -6.32 2.78 2.58
C ALA A 80 -7.66 2.40 1.96
N GLY A 81 -7.91 1.09 1.90
CA GLY A 81 -9.08 0.57 1.23
C GLY A 81 -9.41 -0.87 1.58
N ILE A 82 -10.64 -1.28 1.24
CA ILE A 82 -11.11 -2.66 1.30
C ILE A 82 -11.75 -2.99 -0.04
N ASN A 83 -11.34 -4.11 -0.66
CA ASN A 83 -11.92 -4.58 -1.93
C ASN A 83 -13.10 -5.55 -1.72
N GLU A 84 -13.77 -5.93 -2.81
CA GLU A 84 -14.93 -6.84 -2.76
C GLU A 84 -14.60 -8.27 -2.29
N ALA A 85 -13.32 -8.65 -2.24
CA ALA A 85 -12.85 -9.92 -1.69
C ALA A 85 -12.57 -9.84 -0.18
N ASN A 86 -12.90 -8.72 0.47
CA ASN A 86 -12.59 -8.43 1.88
C ASN A 86 -11.09 -8.45 2.18
N VAL A 87 -10.26 -8.06 1.20
CA VAL A 87 -8.87 -7.70 1.45
C VAL A 87 -8.82 -6.22 1.78
N ALA A 88 -8.20 -5.88 2.91
CA ALA A 88 -7.86 -4.54 3.31
C ALA A 88 -6.38 -4.26 3.03
N MET A 89 -6.06 -3.03 2.67
CA MET A 89 -4.69 -2.55 2.51
C MET A 89 -4.59 -1.14 3.07
N SER A 90 -3.50 -0.84 3.77
CA SER A 90 -3.11 0.52 4.15
C SER A 90 -1.64 0.74 3.80
N GLU A 91 -1.41 1.81 3.07
CA GLU A 91 -0.14 2.19 2.48
C GLU A 91 -0.05 3.73 2.55
N THR A 92 1.01 4.36 3.05
CA THR A 92 2.22 3.77 3.65
C THR A 92 2.54 4.29 5.04
N GLU A 93 3.34 3.51 5.75
CA GLU A 93 4.16 3.98 6.85
C GLU A 93 5.55 4.28 6.29
N THR A 94 5.95 5.55 6.17
CA THR A 94 7.32 5.87 5.79
C THR A 94 8.28 5.34 6.86
N ILE A 95 9.16 4.43 6.47
CA ILE A 95 10.16 3.79 7.34
C ILE A 95 11.56 4.33 7.04
N THR A 96 12.57 3.68 7.61
CA THR A 96 13.98 4.11 7.49
C THR A 96 14.80 3.14 6.68
N THR A 97 15.89 3.64 6.11
CA THR A 97 16.89 2.84 5.41
C THR A 97 18.30 3.24 5.88
N ASN A 98 19.35 2.61 5.32
CA ASN A 98 20.73 2.97 5.63
C ASN A 98 21.61 2.95 4.38
N ALA A 99 22.71 3.71 4.44
CA ALA A 99 23.62 3.90 3.31
C ALA A 99 24.26 2.62 2.75
N ARG A 100 24.36 1.53 3.54
CA ARG A 100 24.90 0.26 3.04
C ARG A 100 23.93 -0.43 2.10
N VAL A 101 22.64 -0.44 2.44
CA VAL A 101 21.59 -0.98 1.57
C VAL A 101 21.47 -0.13 0.32
N LEU A 102 21.36 1.20 0.48
CA LEU A 102 21.29 2.12 -0.65
C LEU A 102 22.53 2.11 -1.55
N GLY A 103 23.70 1.75 -1.02
CA GLY A 103 24.90 1.57 -1.83
C GLY A 103 24.88 0.31 -2.69
N ALA A 104 24.08 -0.69 -2.32
CA ALA A 104 23.92 -1.94 -3.07
C ALA A 104 22.67 -1.94 -3.97
N ASP A 105 21.58 -1.32 -3.51
CA ASP A 105 20.31 -1.19 -4.22
C ASP A 105 19.74 0.23 -3.97
N PRO A 106 20.21 1.24 -4.73
CA PRO A 106 19.74 2.62 -4.63
C PRO A 106 18.26 2.74 -4.95
N LEU A 107 17.60 3.77 -4.40
CA LEU A 107 16.24 4.14 -4.77
C LEU A 107 16.13 4.47 -6.26
N VAL A 108 14.98 4.19 -6.85
CA VAL A 108 14.69 4.38 -8.27
C VAL A 108 13.78 5.58 -8.45
N GLU A 109 14.34 6.72 -8.87
CA GLU A 109 13.58 7.98 -9.05
C GLU A 109 12.35 7.84 -9.97
N SER A 110 12.40 6.92 -10.94
CA SER A 110 11.30 6.63 -11.87
C SER A 110 10.34 5.53 -11.38
N GLY A 111 10.53 5.02 -10.17
CA GLY A 111 9.77 3.90 -9.61
C GLY A 111 8.43 4.32 -9.01
N VAL A 112 7.83 3.40 -8.27
CA VAL A 112 6.56 3.64 -7.55
C VAL A 112 6.80 4.26 -6.17
N GLY A 113 5.82 4.97 -5.64
CA GLY A 113 5.76 5.47 -4.26
C GLY A 113 4.37 5.33 -3.66
N GLU A 114 4.17 5.94 -2.49
CA GLU A 114 2.91 5.94 -1.73
C GLU A 114 1.72 6.44 -2.57
N GLU A 115 1.92 7.35 -3.53
CA GLU A 115 0.81 7.81 -4.37
C GLU A 115 0.15 6.69 -5.20
N ASP A 116 0.87 5.58 -5.43
CA ASP A 116 0.54 4.53 -6.39
C ASP A 116 -0.01 3.26 -5.75
N MET A 117 0.55 2.84 -4.61
CA MET A 117 0.57 1.43 -4.19
C MET A 117 -0.83 0.83 -4.02
N LEU A 118 -1.78 1.54 -3.40
CA LEU A 118 -3.15 1.04 -3.23
C LEU A 118 -3.80 0.76 -4.59
N THR A 119 -3.68 1.69 -5.53
CA THR A 119 -4.32 1.64 -6.85
C THR A 119 -3.76 0.48 -7.68
N LEU A 120 -2.46 0.22 -7.58
CA LEU A 120 -1.77 -0.82 -8.34
C LEU A 120 -2.00 -2.22 -7.77
N VAL A 121 -2.30 -2.34 -6.47
CA VAL A 121 -2.33 -3.63 -5.76
C VAL A 121 -3.73 -4.07 -5.40
N LEU A 122 -4.44 -3.28 -4.59
CA LEU A 122 -5.67 -3.70 -3.91
C LEU A 122 -6.78 -4.23 -4.86
N PRO A 123 -7.02 -3.65 -6.05
CA PRO A 123 -8.09 -4.11 -6.94
C PRO A 123 -7.85 -5.48 -7.57
N TYR A 124 -6.63 -6.03 -7.46
CA TYR A 124 -6.19 -7.19 -8.24
C TYR A 124 -5.82 -8.41 -7.38
N VAL A 125 -6.14 -8.39 -6.09
CA VAL A 125 -5.73 -9.43 -5.12
C VAL A 125 -6.88 -9.89 -4.26
N ARG A 126 -6.99 -11.20 -4.04
CA ARG A 126 -8.11 -11.82 -3.30
C ARG A 126 -7.73 -12.31 -1.91
N THR A 127 -6.44 -12.26 -1.56
CA THR A 127 -5.91 -12.53 -0.21
C THR A 127 -4.83 -11.53 0.16
N ALA A 128 -4.55 -11.36 1.45
CA ALA A 128 -3.50 -10.49 1.94
C ALA A 128 -2.11 -10.90 1.44
N ARG A 129 -1.86 -12.21 1.38
CA ARG A 129 -0.63 -12.78 0.85
C ARG A 129 -0.46 -12.52 -0.65
N GLU A 130 -1.53 -12.58 -1.43
CA GLU A 130 -1.50 -12.15 -2.83
C GLU A 130 -1.17 -10.67 -2.95
N GLY A 131 -1.73 -9.83 -2.07
CA GLY A 131 -1.37 -8.41 -1.94
C GLY A 131 0.13 -8.22 -1.76
N ALA A 132 0.73 -8.89 -0.77
CA ALA A 132 2.16 -8.78 -0.48
C ALA A 132 3.02 -9.24 -1.66
N LYS A 133 2.66 -10.36 -2.30
CA LYS A 133 3.37 -10.87 -3.48
C LYS A 133 3.26 -9.94 -4.69
N ARG A 134 2.08 -9.37 -4.93
CA ARG A 134 1.86 -8.44 -6.04
C ARG A 134 2.67 -7.18 -5.86
N LEU A 135 2.64 -6.57 -4.67
CA LEU A 135 3.47 -5.40 -4.38
C LEU A 135 4.96 -5.72 -4.53
N GLY A 136 5.40 -6.87 -4.00
CA GLY A 136 6.76 -7.36 -4.19
C GLY A 136 7.19 -7.48 -5.65
N ALA A 137 6.34 -8.05 -6.51
CA ALA A 137 6.61 -8.15 -7.94
C ALA A 137 6.70 -6.78 -8.64
N ILE A 138 5.85 -5.82 -8.25
CA ILE A 138 5.91 -4.45 -8.77
C ILE A 138 7.23 -3.78 -8.36
N LEU A 139 7.65 -3.94 -7.10
CA LEU A 139 8.92 -3.40 -6.60
C LEU A 139 10.12 -4.02 -7.32
N GLU A 140 10.11 -5.33 -7.56
CA GLU A 140 11.17 -6.03 -8.30
C GLU A 140 11.27 -5.56 -9.75
N GLU A 141 10.15 -5.27 -10.39
CA GLU A 141 10.09 -4.90 -11.81
C GLU A 141 10.36 -3.41 -12.06
N TYR A 142 9.83 -2.53 -11.21
CA TYR A 142 9.81 -1.09 -11.45
C TYR A 142 10.59 -0.27 -10.42
N GLY A 143 10.92 -0.88 -9.28
CA GLY A 143 11.57 -0.22 -8.16
C GLY A 143 10.69 0.84 -7.47
N THR A 144 11.24 1.47 -6.44
CA THR A 144 10.60 2.52 -5.65
C THR A 144 11.55 3.68 -5.35
N TYR A 145 11.00 4.89 -5.25
CA TYR A 145 11.74 6.08 -4.81
C TYR A 145 11.61 6.37 -3.30
N GLU A 146 10.95 5.48 -2.54
CA GLU A 146 10.67 5.67 -1.11
C GLU A 146 11.05 4.45 -0.27
N SER A 147 11.05 4.61 1.05
CA SER A 147 11.19 3.52 2.01
C SER A 147 9.91 3.41 2.82
N ASN A 148 9.08 2.44 2.48
CA ASN A 148 7.72 2.29 2.97
C ASN A 148 7.45 0.94 3.64
N GLY A 149 6.60 0.98 4.66
CA GLY A 149 5.90 -0.14 5.28
C GLY A 149 4.43 -0.18 4.84
N VAL A 150 3.91 -1.36 4.56
CA VAL A 150 2.56 -1.57 4.02
C VAL A 150 1.87 -2.70 4.76
N ALA A 151 0.66 -2.43 5.24
CA ALA A 151 -0.19 -3.41 5.91
C ALA A 151 -1.24 -3.96 4.94
N ILE A 152 -1.37 -5.28 4.88
CA ILE A 152 -2.39 -5.95 4.07
C ILE A 152 -3.06 -7.02 4.92
N SER A 153 -4.38 -7.03 4.96
CA SER A 153 -5.18 -7.95 5.77
C SER A 153 -6.28 -8.59 4.93
N ASP A 154 -6.59 -9.84 5.20
CA ASP A 154 -7.86 -10.45 4.81
C ASP A 154 -8.53 -11.00 6.07
N VAL A 155 -9.62 -11.75 5.93
CA VAL A 155 -10.37 -12.31 7.07
C VAL A 155 -9.56 -13.29 7.93
N ASP A 156 -8.42 -13.76 7.44
CA ASP A 156 -7.63 -14.83 8.05
C ASP A 156 -6.24 -14.40 8.52
N GLU A 157 -5.54 -13.55 7.77
CA GLU A 157 -4.16 -13.17 8.05
C GLU A 157 -3.84 -11.70 7.76
N ILE A 158 -2.87 -11.17 8.51
CA ILE A 158 -2.27 -9.84 8.31
C ILE A 158 -0.82 -10.02 7.89
N TRP A 159 -0.41 -9.28 6.87
CA TRP A 159 0.96 -9.17 6.38
C TRP A 159 1.46 -7.74 6.54
N TRP A 160 2.66 -7.61 7.11
CA TRP A 160 3.44 -6.36 7.08
C TRP A 160 4.56 -6.53 6.07
N LEU A 161 4.57 -5.69 5.04
CA LEU A 161 5.61 -5.63 4.02
C LEU A 161 6.45 -4.37 4.23
N GLU A 162 7.77 -4.51 4.19
CA GLU A 162 8.71 -3.39 4.17
C GLU A 162 9.50 -3.42 2.86
N THR A 163 9.55 -2.28 2.17
CA THR A 163 10.48 -2.04 1.06
C THR A 163 11.90 -1.90 1.60
N VAL A 164 12.90 -2.37 0.85
CA VAL A 164 14.31 -2.40 1.25
C VAL A 164 15.17 -1.97 0.07
N GLY A 165 15.62 -0.72 0.04
CA GLY A 165 16.33 -0.19 -1.12
C GLY A 165 15.39 0.06 -2.30
N GLY A 166 15.93 0.08 -3.51
CA GLY A 166 15.15 0.35 -4.72
C GLY A 166 14.20 -0.76 -5.12
N HIS A 167 14.53 -2.03 -4.92
CA HIS A 167 13.80 -3.15 -5.51
C HIS A 167 13.53 -4.31 -4.53
N HIS A 168 14.29 -4.41 -3.43
CA HIS A 168 14.09 -5.50 -2.49
C HIS A 168 12.95 -5.20 -1.53
N TRP A 169 12.40 -6.26 -0.95
CA TRP A 169 11.32 -6.18 0.01
C TRP A 169 11.37 -7.39 0.94
N ILE A 170 10.74 -7.27 2.10
CA ILE A 170 10.48 -8.38 3.00
C ILE A 170 9.04 -8.26 3.48
N ALA A 171 8.34 -9.39 3.60
CA ALA A 171 7.02 -9.40 4.23
C ALA A 171 6.95 -10.48 5.30
N ARG A 172 6.28 -10.16 6.40
CA ARG A 172 6.06 -11.08 7.52
C ARG A 172 4.59 -11.10 7.88
N ARG A 173 4.06 -12.32 8.05
CA ARG A 173 2.75 -12.52 8.65
C ARG A 173 2.79 -12.17 10.14
N VAL A 174 1.84 -11.37 10.59
CA VAL A 174 1.61 -11.11 12.02
C VAL A 174 0.99 -12.37 12.64
N PRO A 175 1.55 -12.90 13.75
CA PRO A 175 0.94 -14.02 14.47
C PRO A 175 -0.49 -13.71 14.90
N ASP A 176 -1.36 -14.73 14.87
CA ASP A 176 -2.78 -14.54 15.19
C ASP A 176 -3.00 -13.91 16.59
N ASP A 177 -2.15 -14.23 17.56
CA ASP A 177 -2.22 -13.83 18.97
C ASP A 177 -1.32 -12.63 19.31
N ALA A 178 -0.84 -11.90 18.30
CA ALA A 178 0.03 -10.74 18.48
C ALA A 178 -0.62 -9.44 18.00
N TYR A 179 -0.09 -8.32 18.51
CA TYR A 179 -0.23 -7.00 17.91
C TYR A 179 1.16 -6.40 17.66
N VAL A 180 1.24 -5.51 16.67
CA VAL A 180 2.47 -4.79 16.29
C VAL A 180 2.13 -3.32 16.16
#